data_AF-A0A7K5QK04-F1
#
_entry.id   AF-A0A7K5QK04-F1
#
_cell.length_a   1.000
_cell.length_b   1.000
_cell.length_c   1.000
_cell.angle_alpha   90.00
_cell.angle_beta   90.00
_cell.angle_gamma   90.00
#
_symmetry.space_group_name_H-M   'P 1'
#
loop_
_entity.id
_entity.type
_entity.pdbx_description
1 polymer ?
#
loop_
_entity_poly.entity_id
_entity_poly.type
_entity_poly.pdbx_seq_one_letter_code
_entity_poly.pdbx_strand_id
1 'polypeptide(L)'
;QIEQRIEPAKRAAHSVSKRLQACLQGQCGSEMDKRVKKLPLMALSTAMAESFKELDTESSLGKALEMGCCIQSSLAKIVAEFEIALEHDVLQPLNKLSEEELPIILKRKKTLQKLISDWNSIKSRLNQAARSSSNSTGAGAGPGASSAANKLEILKEEEEEVKRKVEQCKDEYMADLYHFSTKEDIYASYFIKLLEIQAQYHRQSLESLDSALAELRESHRQTEPSFTTDTPVAGYYGVSLETHLKSLGREIALPIEACVMMLLASGMKEEGLFRLAAGASVLRKLKSSLASGSNALEEFYSDPHAVAGALKSYLRELPQPLMTFELYDEWVKVASLKDIDSRVQSLRDTCSRLPQDSYNNLRYLIKFLAKLAEHQEVNKMTPSNIAIVLGPNLLWSKQNTGDPLQLDLASVSSIQTVVEALIQNVDTLFPGEVDFNVSGMFMPPTNTGLCKAAPEEEPTPVTPPASTPTPLDGEATSMDPEARCQLASPGLPRPSPEPAGPPAPVMTDNTTRKGKRPAPARPAMPPPPVAQPRSTAPAQAASPKALPRRTAPSRAPSVPPPLPPQPAPRHSRDAPASPQPSPGEADTGATEEGQPSPAGGSPPATSA
;
A
#
# COMPACT_ATOMS: atom_id res chain seq x y z
N GLN A 1 3.43 -9.87 57.25
CA GLN A 1 3.05 -10.02 55.83
C GLN A 1 3.13 -8.68 55.10
N ILE A 2 2.29 -7.68 55.42
CA ILE A 2 2.26 -6.34 54.76
C ILE A 2 3.66 -5.75 54.53
N GLU A 3 4.48 -5.67 55.60
CA GLU A 3 5.86 -5.16 55.58
C GLU A 3 6.75 -5.72 54.46
N GLN A 4 6.59 -7.00 54.09
CA GLN A 4 7.41 -7.66 53.06
C GLN A 4 7.08 -7.18 51.64
N ARG A 5 5.91 -6.57 51.43
CA ARG A 5 5.45 -6.09 50.11
C ARG A 5 5.95 -4.67 49.77
N ILE A 6 6.33 -3.87 50.76
CA ILE A 6 6.67 -2.45 50.60
C ILE A 6 7.93 -2.22 49.75
N GLU A 7 9.02 -2.96 50.01
CA GLU A 7 10.26 -2.83 49.24
C GLU A 7 10.11 -3.34 47.78
N PRO A 8 9.43 -4.48 47.51
CA PRO A 8 9.00 -4.85 46.17
C PRO A 8 8.11 -3.79 45.48
N ALA A 9 7.09 -3.27 46.18
CA ALA A 9 6.17 -2.27 45.63
C ALA A 9 6.89 -0.98 45.22
N LYS A 10 7.81 -0.47 46.08
CA LYS A 10 8.64 0.70 45.73
C LYS A 10 9.47 0.43 44.46
N ARG A 11 10.11 -0.74 44.39
CA ARG A 11 10.94 -1.13 43.24
C ARG A 11 10.11 -1.23 41.97
N ALA A 12 8.91 -1.80 42.04
CA ALA A 12 7.98 -1.90 40.93
C ALA A 12 7.53 -0.51 40.45
N ALA A 13 7.02 0.34 41.35
CA ALA A 13 6.55 1.69 41.02
C ALA A 13 7.66 2.55 40.38
N HIS A 14 8.86 2.62 40.99
CA HIS A 14 10.00 3.36 40.44
C HIS A 14 10.45 2.79 39.08
N SER A 15 10.57 1.46 38.97
CA SER A 15 11.04 0.82 37.73
C SER A 15 10.03 0.97 36.59
N VAL A 16 8.73 0.87 36.85
CA VAL A 16 7.69 1.04 35.83
C VAL A 16 7.59 2.50 35.44
N SER A 17 7.48 3.43 36.39
CA SER A 17 7.40 4.87 36.08
C SER A 17 8.59 5.34 35.23
N LYS A 18 9.82 4.99 35.64
CA LYS A 18 11.05 5.34 34.90
C LYS A 18 11.16 4.71 33.50
N ARG A 19 10.58 3.52 33.29
CA ARG A 19 10.55 2.87 31.96
C ARG A 19 9.45 3.42 31.08
N LEU A 20 8.26 3.65 31.65
CA LEU A 20 7.08 4.19 30.99
C LEU A 20 7.32 5.63 30.51
N GLN A 21 8.00 6.47 31.30
CA GLN A 21 8.43 7.80 30.87
C GLN A 21 9.38 7.76 29.67
N ALA A 22 10.19 6.70 29.54
CA ALA A 22 11.08 6.50 28.38
C ALA A 22 10.37 5.90 27.15
N CYS A 23 9.07 5.59 27.24
CA CYS A 23 8.23 5.21 26.11
C CYS A 23 7.43 6.39 25.51
N LEU A 24 7.44 7.56 26.16
CA LEU A 24 6.83 8.78 25.64
C LEU A 24 7.73 9.38 24.54
N GLN A 25 7.12 9.88 23.48
CA GLN A 25 7.76 10.56 22.35
C GLN A 25 7.72 12.08 22.52
N GLY A 26 6.63 12.60 23.10
CA GLY A 26 6.48 14.02 23.41
C GLY A 26 7.24 14.46 24.66
N GLN A 27 7.32 15.78 24.87
CA GLN A 27 8.00 16.33 26.03
C GLN A 27 7.08 16.30 27.27
N CYS A 28 7.46 15.51 28.27
CA CYS A 28 6.90 15.49 29.62
C CYS A 28 6.71 16.93 30.15
N GLY A 29 5.56 17.23 30.76
CA GLY A 29 5.23 18.54 31.30
C GLY A 29 4.96 19.66 30.27
N SER A 30 4.80 19.33 28.98
CA SER A 30 4.44 20.32 27.95
C SER A 30 2.95 20.30 27.58
N GLU A 31 2.40 21.51 27.38
CA GLU A 31 1.07 21.80 26.81
C GLU A 31 0.78 21.01 25.53
N MET A 32 -0.50 20.69 25.29
CA MET A 32 -0.98 19.92 24.13
C MET A 32 -0.34 20.37 22.80
N ASP A 33 -0.48 21.66 22.43
CA ASP A 33 0.09 22.20 21.19
C ASP A 33 1.61 22.03 21.06
N LYS A 34 2.33 22.09 22.19
CA LYS A 34 3.79 21.96 22.25
C LYS A 34 4.22 20.50 22.19
N ARG A 35 3.35 19.58 22.61
CA ARG A 35 3.52 18.12 22.52
C ARG A 35 3.27 17.65 21.08
N VAL A 36 2.08 17.95 20.52
CA VAL A 36 1.70 17.60 19.13
C VAL A 36 2.75 18.07 18.12
N LYS A 37 3.20 19.32 18.20
CA LYS A 37 4.21 19.91 17.28
C LYS A 37 5.61 19.26 17.38
N LYS A 38 5.86 18.36 18.34
CA LYS A 38 7.12 17.62 18.48
C LYS A 38 7.02 16.15 18.08
N LEU A 39 5.81 15.63 17.84
CA LEU A 39 5.61 14.24 17.45
C LEU A 39 6.00 14.01 15.98
N PRO A 40 6.69 12.90 15.62
CA PRO A 40 7.05 12.61 14.23
C PRO A 40 5.86 12.55 13.27
N LEU A 41 4.68 12.13 13.76
CA LEU A 41 3.43 12.10 13.00
C LEU A 41 3.00 13.49 12.52
N MET A 42 3.19 14.53 13.35
CA MET A 42 2.88 15.91 12.98
C MET A 42 3.86 16.43 11.92
N ALA A 43 5.14 16.06 12.00
CA ALA A 43 6.13 16.40 10.98
C ALA A 43 5.84 15.72 9.63
N LEU A 44 5.36 14.47 9.66
CA LEU A 44 4.88 13.75 8.47
C LEU A 44 3.63 14.40 7.87
N SER A 45 2.65 14.78 8.71
CA SER A 45 1.46 15.54 8.31
C SER A 45 1.85 16.85 7.60
N THR A 46 2.78 17.63 8.15
CA THR A 46 3.24 18.88 7.49
C THR A 46 3.94 18.62 6.16
N ALA A 47 4.75 17.56 6.05
CA ALA A 47 5.40 17.21 4.78
C ALA A 47 4.38 16.78 3.70
N MET A 48 3.35 16.02 4.08
CA MET A 48 2.23 15.69 3.19
C MET A 48 1.45 16.94 2.76
N ALA A 49 1.18 17.87 3.68
CA ALA A 49 0.52 19.14 3.41
C ALA A 49 1.35 20.10 2.52
N GLU A 50 2.67 19.96 2.52
CA GLU A 50 3.56 20.70 1.62
C GLU A 50 3.56 20.06 0.23
N SER A 51 3.73 18.73 0.13
CA SER A 51 3.68 18.01 -1.16
C SER A 51 2.33 18.11 -1.87
N PHE A 52 1.21 18.16 -1.12
CA PHE A 52 -0.13 18.33 -1.68
C PHE A 52 -0.30 19.63 -2.48
N LYS A 53 0.38 20.73 -2.09
CA LYS A 53 0.27 22.04 -2.75
C LYS A 53 0.92 22.10 -4.14
N GLU A 54 1.75 21.12 -4.47
CA GLU A 54 2.44 21.00 -5.77
C GLU A 54 1.70 20.05 -6.73
N LEU A 55 0.55 19.51 -6.32
CA LEU A 55 -0.22 18.52 -7.06
C LEU A 55 -1.62 19.02 -7.43
N ASP A 56 -2.20 18.42 -8.47
CA ASP A 56 -3.59 18.62 -8.83
C ASP A 56 -4.53 18.03 -7.76
N THR A 57 -5.40 18.86 -7.20
CA THR A 57 -6.36 18.49 -6.15
C THR A 57 -7.40 17.50 -6.65
N GLU A 58 -7.69 17.46 -7.95
CA GLU A 58 -8.63 16.48 -8.49
C GLU A 58 -8.02 15.08 -8.67
N SER A 59 -6.69 14.98 -8.72
CA SER A 59 -6.00 13.70 -8.85
C SER A 59 -6.21 12.80 -7.62
N SER A 60 -6.31 11.49 -7.84
CA SER A 60 -6.43 10.50 -6.77
C SER A 60 -5.24 10.54 -5.80
N LEU A 61 -4.06 10.95 -6.28
CA LEU A 61 -2.85 11.16 -5.47
C LEU A 61 -2.97 12.42 -4.59
N GLY A 62 -3.54 13.51 -5.12
CA GLY A 62 -3.84 14.72 -4.35
C GLY A 62 -4.80 14.42 -3.21
N LYS A 63 -5.95 13.80 -3.52
CA LYS A 63 -6.96 13.37 -2.54
C LYS A 63 -6.39 12.39 -1.49
N ALA A 64 -5.50 11.48 -1.91
CA ALA A 64 -4.79 10.58 -0.99
C ALA A 64 -3.82 11.31 -0.04
N LEU A 65 -3.13 12.36 -0.51
CA LEU A 65 -2.20 13.14 0.32
C LEU A 65 -2.90 14.16 1.21
N GLU A 66 -4.05 14.71 0.80
CA GLU A 66 -4.90 15.55 1.64
C GLU A 66 -5.45 14.77 2.83
N MET A 67 -6.11 13.63 2.56
CA MET A 67 -6.59 12.75 3.64
C MET A 67 -5.43 12.21 4.48
N GLY A 68 -4.29 11.90 3.85
CA GLY A 68 -3.03 11.53 4.51
C GLY A 68 -2.56 12.59 5.52
N CYS A 69 -2.51 13.86 5.10
CA CYS A 69 -2.20 14.98 5.99
C CYS A 69 -3.16 15.04 7.19
N CYS A 70 -4.46 14.97 6.93
CA CYS A 70 -5.51 15.05 7.95
C CYS A 70 -5.43 13.90 8.97
N ILE A 71 -5.29 12.65 8.53
CA ILE A 71 -5.22 11.50 9.45
C ILE A 71 -3.92 11.50 10.26
N GLN A 72 -2.78 11.86 9.68
CA GLN A 72 -1.52 11.96 10.42
C GLN A 72 -1.57 13.09 11.48
N SER A 73 -2.26 14.20 11.19
CA SER A 73 -2.53 15.27 12.16
C SER A 73 -3.45 14.80 13.30
N SER A 74 -4.50 14.03 12.99
CA SER A 74 -5.40 13.46 14.00
C SER A 74 -4.67 12.46 14.92
N LEU A 75 -3.90 11.53 14.34
CA LEU A 75 -3.10 10.56 15.09
C LEU A 75 -2.05 11.24 15.98
N ALA A 76 -1.46 12.35 15.55
CA ALA A 76 -0.56 13.14 16.40
C ALA A 76 -1.27 13.74 17.63
N LYS A 77 -2.54 14.16 17.51
CA LYS A 77 -3.34 14.62 18.67
C LYS A 77 -3.67 13.46 19.59
N ILE A 78 -4.13 12.33 19.05
CA ILE A 78 -4.48 11.12 19.81
C ILE A 78 -3.27 10.58 20.61
N VAL A 79 -2.06 10.62 20.04
CA VAL A 79 -0.82 10.31 20.78
C VAL A 79 -0.53 11.34 21.88
N ALA A 80 -0.69 12.65 21.63
CA ALA A 80 -0.44 13.67 22.65
C ALA A 80 -1.46 13.61 23.82
N GLU A 81 -2.73 13.34 23.52
CA GLU A 81 -3.79 13.09 24.52
C GLU A 81 -3.49 11.85 25.37
N PHE A 82 -3.11 10.74 24.73
CA PHE A 82 -2.62 9.53 25.38
C PHE A 82 -1.45 9.83 26.33
N GLU A 83 -0.42 10.55 25.87
CA GLU A 83 0.75 10.87 26.69
C GLU A 83 0.41 11.80 27.86
N ILE A 84 -0.54 12.71 27.72
CA ILE A 84 -0.98 13.61 28.81
C ILE A 84 -1.79 12.85 29.85
N ALA A 85 -2.75 12.01 29.43
CA ALA A 85 -3.53 11.16 30.33
C ALA A 85 -2.61 10.19 31.10
N LEU A 86 -1.66 9.57 30.40
CA LEU A 86 -0.68 8.67 30.99
C LEU A 86 0.30 9.37 31.95
N GLU A 87 0.65 10.63 31.66
CA GLU A 87 1.47 11.45 32.56
C GLU A 87 0.74 11.80 33.86
N HIS A 88 -0.53 12.21 33.76
CA HIS A 88 -1.34 12.64 34.89
C HIS A 88 -1.89 11.46 35.74
N ASP A 89 -2.56 10.49 35.12
CA ASP A 89 -3.31 9.44 35.83
C ASP A 89 -2.42 8.29 36.33
N VAL A 90 -1.20 8.14 35.80
CA VAL A 90 -0.33 6.98 36.07
C VAL A 90 1.08 7.40 36.49
N LEU A 91 1.81 8.19 35.68
CA LEU A 91 3.21 8.51 36.00
C LEU A 91 3.36 9.37 37.26
N GLN A 92 2.55 10.42 37.41
CA GLN A 92 2.58 11.27 38.60
C GLN A 92 2.24 10.49 39.90
N PRO A 93 1.13 9.72 39.97
CA PRO A 93 0.83 8.86 41.13
C PRO A 93 1.91 7.80 41.42
N LEU A 94 2.42 7.09 40.42
CA LEU A 94 3.47 6.08 40.63
C LEU A 94 4.79 6.69 41.11
N ASN A 95 5.17 7.87 40.59
CA ASN A 95 6.37 8.59 41.02
C ASN A 95 6.24 9.04 42.49
N LYS A 96 5.10 9.64 42.85
CA LYS A 96 4.75 10.02 44.23
C LYS A 96 4.80 8.82 45.18
N LEU A 97 4.22 7.69 44.78
CA LEU A 97 4.27 6.45 45.55
C LEU A 97 5.73 5.99 45.79
N SER A 98 6.58 6.04 44.76
CA SER A 98 7.97 5.57 44.87
C SER A 98 8.92 6.51 45.61
N GLU A 99 8.73 7.84 45.53
CA GLU A 99 9.67 8.83 46.07
C GLU A 99 9.18 9.57 47.33
N GLU A 100 7.86 9.66 47.56
CA GLU A 100 7.29 10.26 48.79
C GLU A 100 6.80 9.18 49.77
N GLU A 101 5.74 8.43 49.42
CA GLU A 101 5.00 7.62 50.40
C GLU A 101 5.82 6.42 50.91
N LEU A 102 6.29 5.52 50.03
CA LEU A 102 6.99 4.31 50.46
C LEU A 102 8.36 4.59 51.14
N PRO A 103 9.15 5.61 50.72
CA PRO A 103 10.38 5.98 51.42
C PRO A 103 10.17 6.45 52.86
N ILE A 104 9.05 7.10 53.19
CA ILE A 104 8.74 7.49 54.58
C ILE A 104 8.57 6.24 55.45
N ILE A 105 7.80 5.27 55.00
CA ILE A 105 7.54 4.02 55.72
C ILE A 105 8.84 3.21 55.92
N LEU A 106 9.68 3.14 54.87
CA LEU A 106 10.99 2.49 54.93
C LEU A 106 12.00 3.24 55.84
N LYS A 107 11.89 4.57 55.94
CA LYS A 107 12.69 5.39 56.88
C LYS A 107 12.24 5.14 58.32
N ARG A 108 10.94 5.16 58.61
CA ARG A 108 10.38 4.83 59.94
C ARG A 108 10.75 3.43 60.40
N LYS A 109 10.68 2.42 59.53
CA LYS A 109 11.20 1.07 59.80
C LYS A 109 12.67 1.07 60.28
N LYS A 110 13.55 1.81 59.61
CA LYS A 110 14.97 1.92 59.99
C LYS A 110 15.16 2.66 61.32
N THR A 111 14.39 3.71 61.58
CA THR A 111 14.38 4.41 62.87
C THR A 111 13.95 3.47 64.01
N LEU A 112 12.88 2.71 63.82
CA LEU A 112 12.38 1.73 64.79
C LEU A 112 13.41 0.63 65.07
N GLN A 113 14.03 0.07 64.03
CA GLN A 113 15.12 -0.91 64.17
C GLN A 113 16.30 -0.34 64.96
N LYS A 114 16.68 0.94 64.74
CA LYS A 114 17.72 1.60 65.52
C LYS A 114 17.30 1.76 67.00
N LEU A 115 16.12 2.30 67.27
CA LEU A 115 15.63 2.52 68.64
C LEU A 115 15.53 1.20 69.42
N ILE A 116 15.13 0.10 68.78
CA ILE A 116 15.15 -1.24 69.39
C ILE A 116 16.57 -1.69 69.71
N SER A 117 17.56 -1.41 68.85
CA SER A 117 18.97 -1.70 69.13
C SER A 117 19.52 -0.86 70.28
N ASP A 118 19.21 0.43 70.29
CA ASP A 118 19.63 1.39 71.34
C ASP A 118 19.01 1.00 72.70
N TRP A 119 17.73 0.62 72.74
CA TRP A 119 17.04 0.08 73.92
C TRP A 119 17.71 -1.20 74.45
N ASN A 120 17.98 -2.18 73.57
CA ASN A 120 18.66 -3.42 73.97
C ASN A 120 20.09 -3.15 74.51
N SER A 121 20.78 -2.14 73.98
CA SER A 121 22.10 -1.71 74.47
C SER A 121 22.02 -1.10 75.88
N ILE A 122 21.09 -0.17 76.12
CA ILE A 122 20.85 0.41 77.45
C ILE A 122 20.42 -0.67 78.45
N LYS A 123 19.50 -1.55 78.06
CA LYS A 123 19.05 -2.69 78.87
C LYS A 123 20.18 -3.67 79.21
N SER A 124 21.14 -3.88 78.31
CA SER A 124 22.35 -4.66 78.59
C SER A 124 23.25 -3.94 79.60
N ARG A 125 23.51 -2.64 79.43
CA ARG A 125 24.27 -1.79 80.38
C ARG A 125 23.63 -1.79 81.78
N LEU A 126 22.30 -1.67 81.85
CA LEU A 126 21.51 -1.70 83.09
C LEU A 126 21.63 -3.06 83.81
N ASN A 127 21.49 -4.17 83.08
CA ASN A 127 21.67 -5.51 83.64
C ASN A 127 23.11 -5.76 84.14
N GLN A 128 24.12 -5.22 83.45
CA GLN A 128 25.51 -5.28 83.89
C GLN A 128 25.71 -4.46 85.17
N ALA A 129 25.20 -3.23 85.23
CA ALA A 129 25.26 -2.37 86.42
C ALA A 129 24.56 -3.01 87.65
N ALA A 130 23.40 -3.65 87.46
CA ALA A 130 22.68 -4.36 88.51
C ALA A 130 23.49 -5.54 89.07
N ARG A 131 24.18 -6.31 88.20
CA ARG A 131 25.07 -7.42 88.59
C ARG A 131 26.33 -6.93 89.31
N SER A 132 26.92 -5.82 88.87
CA SER A 132 28.06 -5.20 89.56
C SER A 132 27.67 -4.67 90.94
N SER A 133 26.50 -4.02 91.06
CA SER A 133 25.99 -3.49 92.33
C SER A 133 25.70 -4.60 93.35
N SER A 134 25.06 -5.70 92.93
CA SER A 134 24.83 -6.86 93.81
C SER A 134 26.12 -7.52 94.29
N ASN A 135 27.12 -7.72 93.42
CA ASN A 135 28.42 -8.26 93.83
C ASN A 135 29.21 -7.34 94.79
N SER A 136 28.93 -6.03 94.81
CA SER A 136 29.61 -5.09 95.71
C SER A 136 29.09 -5.08 97.16
N THR A 137 28.00 -5.80 97.46
CA THR A 137 27.38 -5.82 98.81
C THR A 137 28.24 -6.47 99.91
N GLY A 138 29.33 -7.17 99.55
CA GLY A 138 30.20 -7.88 100.50
C GLY A 138 31.25 -7.03 101.21
N ALA A 139 31.43 -5.75 100.88
CA ALA A 139 32.54 -4.94 101.42
C ALA A 139 32.19 -3.45 101.63
N GLY A 140 31.85 -3.10 102.88
CA GLY A 140 31.96 -1.73 103.43
C GLY A 140 31.05 -0.66 102.85
N ALA A 141 30.13 -0.11 103.66
CA ALA A 141 29.28 1.01 103.28
C ALA A 141 30.06 2.35 103.21
N GLY A 142 30.84 2.54 102.14
CA GLY A 142 31.53 3.78 101.82
C GLY A 142 30.81 4.66 100.80
N PRO A 143 31.26 5.90 100.55
CA PRO A 143 30.60 6.87 99.65
C PRO A 143 30.43 6.42 98.18
N GLY A 144 31.10 5.36 97.75
CA GLY A 144 30.92 4.77 96.42
C GLY A 144 29.57 4.06 96.22
N ALA A 145 28.93 3.59 97.29
CA ALA A 145 27.68 2.81 97.20
C ALA A 145 26.50 3.66 96.67
N SER A 146 26.37 4.91 97.13
CA SER A 146 25.35 5.83 96.61
C SER A 146 25.62 6.22 95.16
N SER A 147 26.89 6.45 94.77
CA SER A 147 27.26 6.72 93.37
C SER A 147 26.87 5.55 92.44
N ALA A 148 27.05 4.31 92.88
CA ALA A 148 26.61 3.12 92.15
C ALA A 148 25.08 3.01 92.06
N ALA A 149 24.36 3.38 93.13
CA ALA A 149 22.89 3.41 93.15
C ALA A 149 22.32 4.46 92.19
N ASN A 150 22.78 5.71 92.29
CA ASN A 150 22.35 6.81 91.41
C ASN A 150 22.64 6.49 89.92
N LYS A 151 23.79 5.86 89.63
CA LYS A 151 24.11 5.40 88.27
C LYS A 151 23.17 4.31 87.77
N LEU A 152 22.67 3.44 88.65
CA LEU A 152 21.67 2.43 88.29
C LEU A 152 20.29 3.06 88.06
N GLU A 153 19.95 4.09 88.81
CA GLU A 153 18.70 4.86 88.68
C GLU A 153 18.64 5.63 87.35
N ILE A 154 19.70 6.38 87.02
CA ILE A 154 19.84 7.06 85.71
C ILE A 154 19.74 6.06 84.54
N LEU A 155 20.34 4.87 84.68
CA LEU A 155 20.25 3.82 83.65
C LEU A 155 18.85 3.18 83.52
N LYS A 156 17.97 3.32 84.51
CA LYS A 156 16.54 2.95 84.40
C LYS A 156 15.75 4.06 83.70
N GLU A 157 15.99 5.31 84.07
CA GLU A 157 15.35 6.46 83.41
C GLU A 157 15.72 6.53 81.92
N GLU A 158 16.99 6.27 81.56
CA GLU A 158 17.43 6.07 80.17
C GLU A 158 16.68 4.91 79.47
N GLU A 159 16.41 3.80 80.17
CA GLU A 159 15.73 2.62 79.60
C GLU A 159 14.25 2.89 79.36
N GLU A 160 13.55 3.50 80.31
CA GLU A 160 12.12 3.84 80.18
C GLU A 160 11.88 4.96 79.15
N GLU A 161 12.77 5.96 79.08
CA GLU A 161 12.72 7.03 78.08
C GLU A 161 12.92 6.51 76.65
N VAL A 162 13.88 5.60 76.44
CA VAL A 162 14.09 4.99 75.11
C VAL A 162 13.01 3.94 74.81
N LYS A 163 12.50 3.21 75.81
CA LYS A 163 11.36 2.30 75.64
C LYS A 163 10.10 3.04 75.18
N ARG A 164 9.74 4.17 75.81
CA ARG A 164 8.61 5.02 75.36
C ARG A 164 8.78 5.50 73.91
N LYS A 165 10.01 5.82 73.49
CA LYS A 165 10.34 6.15 72.09
C LYS A 165 10.22 4.97 71.12
N VAL A 166 10.58 3.75 71.56
CA VAL A 166 10.34 2.52 70.78
C VAL A 166 8.86 2.28 70.59
N GLU A 167 8.06 2.42 71.66
CA GLU A 167 6.61 2.21 71.62
C GLU A 167 5.92 3.26 70.71
N GLN A 168 6.21 4.56 70.87
CA GLN A 168 5.70 5.60 69.97
C GLN A 168 6.09 5.35 68.50
N CYS A 169 7.37 5.07 68.22
CA CYS A 169 7.85 4.87 66.85
C CYS A 169 7.28 3.60 66.21
N LYS A 170 6.97 2.57 67.02
CA LYS A 170 6.26 1.36 66.60
C LYS A 170 4.82 1.67 66.22
N ASP A 171 4.11 2.46 67.01
CA ASP A 171 2.70 2.76 66.75
C ASP A 171 2.54 3.70 65.52
N GLU A 172 3.43 4.69 65.36
CA GLU A 172 3.54 5.47 64.11
C GLU A 172 3.81 4.57 62.89
N TYR A 173 4.70 3.58 63.03
CA TYR A 173 5.03 2.65 61.96
C TYR A 173 3.85 1.69 61.64
N MET A 174 3.11 1.24 62.65
CA MET A 174 1.90 0.43 62.45
C MET A 174 0.80 1.22 61.74
N ALA A 175 0.60 2.50 62.07
CA ALA A 175 -0.34 3.37 61.36
C ALA A 175 0.00 3.49 59.87
N ASP A 176 1.27 3.69 59.53
CA ASP A 176 1.76 3.70 58.15
C ASP A 176 1.51 2.37 57.42
N LEU A 177 1.74 1.22 58.09
CA LEU A 177 1.50 -0.10 57.52
C LEU A 177 0.02 -0.33 57.21
N TYR A 178 -0.90 0.11 58.09
CA TYR A 178 -2.33 0.03 57.83
C TYR A 178 -2.76 0.99 56.71
N HIS A 179 -2.25 2.21 56.67
CA HIS A 179 -2.53 3.18 55.60
C HIS A 179 -2.02 2.73 54.22
N PHE A 180 -0.86 2.07 54.17
CA PHE A 180 -0.41 1.39 52.95
C PHE A 180 -1.37 0.26 52.56
N SER A 181 -1.82 -0.54 53.53
CA SER A 181 -2.69 -1.70 53.26
C SER A 181 -4.12 -1.31 52.84
N THR A 182 -4.64 -0.15 53.24
CA THR A 182 -5.96 0.35 52.79
C THR A 182 -5.90 1.05 51.42
N LYS A 183 -4.71 1.43 50.96
CA LYS A 183 -4.46 1.99 49.62
C LYS A 183 -3.95 0.96 48.60
N GLU A 184 -3.69 -0.29 48.99
CA GLU A 184 -3.02 -1.27 48.13
C GLU A 184 -3.78 -1.52 46.82
N ASP A 185 -5.12 -1.57 46.86
CA ASP A 185 -5.97 -1.70 45.67
C ASP A 185 -5.96 -0.45 44.77
N ILE A 186 -5.72 0.74 45.34
CA ILE A 186 -5.56 1.99 44.60
C ILE A 186 -4.20 2.02 43.89
N TYR A 187 -3.15 1.51 44.54
CA TYR A 187 -1.85 1.35 43.89
C TYR A 187 -1.88 0.29 42.78
N ALA A 188 -2.71 -0.76 42.94
CA ALA A 188 -2.99 -1.73 41.88
C ALA A 188 -3.76 -1.10 40.71
N SER A 189 -4.75 -0.24 40.99
CA SER A 189 -5.57 0.38 39.94
C SER A 189 -4.79 1.33 39.03
N TYR A 190 -3.67 1.92 39.46
CA TYR A 190 -2.77 2.65 38.56
C TYR A 190 -2.21 1.78 37.41
N PHE A 191 -1.97 0.49 37.65
CA PHE A 191 -1.52 -0.45 36.62
C PHE A 191 -2.69 -0.93 35.73
N ILE A 192 -3.92 -0.92 36.24
CA ILE A 192 -5.12 -1.13 35.42
C ILE A 192 -5.34 0.08 34.51
N LYS A 193 -5.24 1.29 35.07
CA LYS A 193 -5.42 2.56 34.36
C LYS A 193 -4.43 2.77 33.22
N LEU A 194 -3.18 2.32 33.39
CA LEU A 194 -2.19 2.19 32.32
C LEU A 194 -2.72 1.41 31.12
N LEU A 195 -3.30 0.23 31.36
CA LEU A 195 -3.81 -0.66 30.31
C LEU A 195 -5.10 -0.10 29.68
N GLU A 196 -5.98 0.53 30.47
CA GLU A 196 -7.16 1.23 29.96
C GLU A 196 -6.79 2.36 29.00
N ILE A 197 -5.86 3.24 29.41
CA ILE A 197 -5.40 4.38 28.60
C ILE A 197 -4.72 3.89 27.31
N GLN A 198 -3.91 2.83 27.37
CA GLN A 198 -3.33 2.20 26.18
C GLN A 198 -4.39 1.58 25.26
N ALA A 199 -5.39 0.89 25.80
CA ALA A 199 -6.47 0.29 25.02
C ALA A 199 -7.39 1.35 24.38
N GLN A 200 -7.64 2.47 25.07
CA GLN A 200 -8.37 3.61 24.52
C GLN A 200 -7.59 4.26 23.36
N TYR A 201 -6.31 4.57 23.57
CA TYR A 201 -5.41 5.12 22.55
C TYR A 201 -5.40 4.28 21.25
N HIS A 202 -5.21 2.96 21.37
CA HIS A 202 -5.20 2.08 20.20
C HIS A 202 -6.56 2.00 19.51
N ARG A 203 -7.67 2.03 20.25
CA ARG A 203 -9.03 2.03 19.67
C ARG A 203 -9.31 3.31 18.89
N GLN A 204 -9.07 4.49 19.48
CA GLN A 204 -9.27 5.79 18.82
C GLN A 204 -8.38 5.96 17.58
N SER A 205 -7.14 5.44 17.65
CA SER A 205 -6.22 5.45 16.50
C SER A 205 -6.73 4.60 15.34
N LEU A 206 -7.25 3.40 15.64
CA LEU A 206 -7.81 2.49 14.64
C LEU A 206 -9.10 3.03 14.03
N GLU A 207 -10.03 3.51 14.86
CA GLU A 207 -11.30 4.11 14.43
C GLU A 207 -11.08 5.30 13.48
N SER A 208 -10.09 6.16 13.78
CA SER A 208 -9.69 7.27 12.91
C SER A 208 -9.11 6.78 11.57
N LEU A 209 -8.29 5.72 11.59
CA LEU A 209 -7.68 5.14 10.39
C LEU A 209 -8.72 4.44 9.50
N ASP A 210 -9.62 3.66 10.07
CA ASP A 210 -10.67 2.94 9.32
C ASP A 210 -11.65 3.92 8.67
N SER A 211 -11.99 5.02 9.35
CA SER A 211 -12.79 6.12 8.77
C SER A 211 -12.10 6.74 7.53
N ALA A 212 -10.85 7.17 7.67
CA ALA A 212 -10.07 7.74 6.56
C ALA A 212 -9.86 6.75 5.40
N LEU A 213 -9.71 5.45 5.70
CA LEU A 213 -9.60 4.40 4.69
C LEU A 213 -10.93 4.11 3.98
N ALA A 214 -12.07 4.27 4.66
CA ALA A 214 -13.39 4.16 4.02
C ALA A 214 -13.64 5.33 3.05
N GLU A 215 -13.37 6.56 3.49
CA GLU A 215 -13.53 7.78 2.68
C GLU A 215 -12.61 7.78 1.44
N LEU A 216 -11.37 7.32 1.58
CA LEU A 216 -10.46 7.15 0.44
C LEU A 216 -10.92 6.09 -0.55
N ARG A 217 -11.46 4.96 -0.08
CA ARG A 217 -11.98 3.90 -0.97
C ARG A 217 -13.18 4.39 -1.77
N GLU A 218 -14.12 5.10 -1.14
CA GLU A 218 -15.27 5.65 -1.85
C GLU A 218 -14.86 6.78 -2.80
N SER A 219 -13.88 7.62 -2.43
CA SER A 219 -13.33 8.65 -3.34
C SER A 219 -12.69 8.07 -4.60
N HIS A 220 -12.00 6.93 -4.50
CA HIS A 220 -11.50 6.20 -5.67
C HIS A 220 -12.65 5.60 -6.48
N ARG A 221 -13.67 5.03 -5.81
CA ARG A 221 -14.85 4.45 -6.45
C ARG A 221 -15.67 5.46 -7.26
N GLN A 222 -15.78 6.69 -6.79
CA GLN A 222 -16.49 7.79 -7.47
C GLN A 222 -15.69 8.44 -8.61
N THR A 223 -14.39 8.13 -8.72
CA THR A 223 -13.54 8.61 -9.83
C THR A 223 -13.67 7.72 -11.08
N GLU A 224 -14.00 6.44 -10.91
CA GLU A 224 -14.33 5.52 -12.00
C GLU A 224 -15.82 5.70 -12.40
N PRO A 225 -16.14 6.01 -13.66
CA PRO A 225 -17.54 6.17 -14.09
C PRO A 225 -18.28 4.82 -14.00
N SER A 226 -19.46 4.84 -13.39
CA SER A 226 -20.14 3.64 -12.90
C SER A 226 -20.52 2.63 -13.99
N PHE A 227 -19.81 1.51 -14.04
CA PHE A 227 -20.36 0.20 -14.40
C PHE A 227 -20.39 -0.70 -13.16
N THR A 228 -21.48 -1.44 -12.99
CA THR A 228 -21.78 -2.20 -11.76
C THR A 228 -21.31 -3.66 -11.82
N THR A 229 -21.29 -4.30 -10.64
CA THR A 229 -20.99 -5.73 -10.38
C THR A 229 -19.53 -6.19 -10.56
N ASP A 230 -18.80 -6.15 -9.44
CA ASP A 230 -17.89 -7.18 -8.93
C ASP A 230 -17.12 -8.08 -9.94
N THR A 231 -16.07 -7.56 -10.56
CA THR A 231 -14.70 -8.15 -10.54
C THR A 231 -13.69 -7.13 -11.12
N PRO A 232 -12.54 -6.88 -10.49
CA PRO A 232 -11.50 -6.00 -11.03
C PRO A 232 -10.72 -6.66 -12.18
N VAL A 233 -11.35 -6.81 -13.35
CA VAL A 233 -10.70 -7.29 -14.58
C VAL A 233 -9.87 -6.16 -15.19
N ALA A 234 -8.66 -5.96 -14.67
CA ALA A 234 -7.75 -4.91 -15.08
C ALA A 234 -7.15 -5.15 -16.49
N GLY A 235 -7.95 -4.90 -17.53
CA GLY A 235 -7.55 -4.84 -18.93
C GLY A 235 -7.65 -6.14 -19.73
N TYR A 236 -7.81 -6.02 -21.05
CA TYR A 236 -7.95 -7.15 -21.98
C TYR A 236 -6.62 -7.78 -22.42
N TYR A 237 -5.49 -7.14 -22.14
CA TYR A 237 -4.15 -7.61 -22.50
C TYR A 237 -3.60 -8.46 -21.36
N GLY A 238 -3.07 -9.66 -21.64
CA GLY A 238 -2.61 -10.60 -20.59
C GLY A 238 -3.71 -11.47 -19.97
N VAL A 239 -4.98 -11.21 -20.27
CA VAL A 239 -6.13 -11.97 -19.77
C VAL A 239 -6.58 -13.02 -20.79
N SER A 240 -7.13 -14.15 -20.32
CA SER A 240 -7.59 -15.22 -21.22
C SER A 240 -8.82 -14.76 -22.03
N LEU A 241 -8.86 -15.15 -23.31
CA LEU A 241 -9.95 -14.82 -24.23
C LEU A 241 -11.32 -15.16 -23.63
N GLU A 242 -11.48 -16.40 -23.13
CA GLU A 242 -12.72 -16.86 -22.50
C GLU A 242 -13.13 -15.99 -21.30
N THR A 243 -12.16 -15.54 -20.48
CA THR A 243 -12.45 -14.78 -19.26
C THR A 243 -13.12 -13.45 -19.58
N HIS A 244 -12.57 -12.64 -20.49
CA HIS A 244 -13.15 -11.34 -20.79
C HIS A 244 -14.35 -11.40 -21.75
N LEU A 245 -14.46 -12.41 -22.62
CA LEU A 245 -15.68 -12.63 -23.40
C LEU A 245 -16.86 -12.96 -22.49
N LYS A 246 -16.68 -13.92 -21.56
CA LYS A 246 -17.71 -14.32 -20.60
C LYS A 246 -18.05 -13.21 -19.60
N SER A 247 -17.06 -12.41 -19.18
CA SER A 247 -17.27 -11.26 -18.30
C SER A 247 -18.02 -10.09 -18.95
N LEU A 248 -17.99 -9.97 -20.29
CA LEU A 248 -18.69 -8.91 -21.02
C LEU A 248 -19.97 -9.38 -21.73
N GLY A 249 -20.22 -10.69 -21.80
CA GLY A 249 -21.31 -11.25 -22.60
C GLY A 249 -21.14 -11.05 -24.12
N ARG A 250 -19.89 -10.99 -24.61
CA ARG A 250 -19.57 -10.73 -26.03
C ARG A 250 -19.01 -11.98 -26.70
N GLU A 251 -19.30 -12.17 -27.99
CA GLU A 251 -18.71 -13.25 -28.80
C GLU A 251 -17.33 -12.87 -29.38
N ILE A 252 -17.14 -11.60 -29.75
CA ILE A 252 -15.90 -11.05 -30.28
C ILE A 252 -15.21 -10.19 -29.21
N ALA A 253 -13.89 -10.25 -29.14
CA ALA A 253 -13.10 -9.50 -28.16
C ALA A 253 -13.03 -8.01 -28.53
N LEU A 254 -13.25 -7.13 -27.56
CA LEU A 254 -13.27 -5.67 -27.76
C LEU A 254 -12.01 -5.14 -28.48
N PRO A 255 -10.77 -5.57 -28.18
CA PRO A 255 -9.59 -5.11 -28.90
C PRO A 255 -9.49 -5.63 -30.34
N ILE A 256 -10.10 -6.78 -30.67
CA ILE A 256 -10.17 -7.26 -32.06
C ILE A 256 -11.18 -6.42 -32.85
N GLU A 257 -12.40 -6.28 -32.34
CA GLU A 257 -13.48 -5.56 -33.01
C GLU A 257 -13.13 -4.08 -33.23
N ALA A 258 -12.68 -3.39 -32.17
CA ALA A 258 -12.30 -1.97 -32.23
C ALA A 258 -11.16 -1.71 -33.22
N CYS A 259 -10.10 -2.52 -33.19
CA CYS A 259 -8.98 -2.38 -34.13
C CYS A 259 -9.38 -2.70 -35.58
N VAL A 260 -10.21 -3.73 -35.79
CA VAL A 260 -10.72 -4.06 -37.13
C VAL A 260 -11.62 -2.95 -37.67
N MET A 261 -12.51 -2.38 -36.86
CA MET A 261 -13.40 -1.29 -37.29
C MET A 261 -12.65 0.02 -37.58
N MET A 262 -11.67 0.40 -36.76
CA MET A 262 -10.79 1.53 -37.07
C MET A 262 -10.01 1.31 -38.38
N LEU A 263 -9.46 0.12 -38.60
CA LEU A 263 -8.72 -0.20 -39.84
C LEU A 263 -9.64 -0.28 -41.08
N LEU A 264 -10.88 -0.75 -40.94
CA LEU A 264 -11.88 -0.74 -42.01
C LEU A 264 -12.32 0.69 -42.38
N ALA A 265 -12.36 1.61 -41.41
CA ALA A 265 -12.79 2.99 -41.62
C ALA A 265 -11.72 3.86 -42.32
N SER A 266 -10.44 3.80 -41.91
CA SER A 266 -9.37 4.63 -42.49
C SER A 266 -8.15 3.86 -43.01
N GLY A 267 -7.86 2.67 -42.46
CA GLY A 267 -6.58 1.97 -42.65
C GLY A 267 -6.43 1.14 -43.93
N MET A 268 -7.49 0.68 -44.60
CA MET A 268 -7.43 -0.37 -45.63
C MET A 268 -6.46 -0.12 -46.82
N LYS A 269 -6.11 1.14 -47.09
CA LYS A 269 -5.21 1.55 -48.17
C LYS A 269 -3.79 1.90 -47.71
N GLU A 270 -3.51 1.87 -46.41
CA GLU A 270 -2.24 2.30 -45.82
C GLU A 270 -1.10 1.31 -46.09
N GLU A 271 0.06 1.80 -46.54
CA GLU A 271 1.13 0.90 -47.02
C GLU A 271 1.82 0.14 -45.88
N GLY A 272 1.86 -1.19 -45.98
CA GLY A 272 2.57 -2.01 -45.01
C GLY A 272 1.94 -2.05 -43.61
N LEU A 273 0.61 -1.97 -43.52
CA LEU A 273 -0.11 -2.36 -42.29
C LEU A 273 0.42 -3.69 -41.72
N PHE A 274 0.45 -3.79 -40.39
CA PHE A 274 1.07 -4.90 -39.65
C PHE A 274 2.58 -5.12 -39.85
N ARG A 275 3.20 -4.67 -40.95
CA ARG A 275 4.66 -4.69 -41.17
C ARG A 275 5.36 -3.53 -40.46
N LEU A 276 4.84 -2.31 -40.62
CA LEU A 276 5.40 -1.12 -39.97
C LEU A 276 5.05 -1.06 -38.47
N ALA A 277 5.81 -0.25 -37.74
CA ALA A 277 5.70 -0.07 -36.29
C ALA A 277 5.50 1.42 -35.96
N ALA A 278 4.41 1.73 -35.26
CA ALA A 278 4.10 3.07 -34.79
C ALA A 278 4.93 3.49 -33.56
N GLY A 279 4.81 4.77 -33.18
CA GLY A 279 5.46 5.30 -31.99
C GLY A 279 5.05 4.55 -30.72
N ALA A 280 6.02 4.07 -29.95
CA ALA A 280 5.79 3.26 -28.75
C ALA A 280 5.00 3.97 -27.63
N SER A 281 4.92 5.31 -27.68
CA SER A 281 4.04 6.13 -26.85
C SER A 281 2.57 6.04 -27.30
N VAL A 282 2.30 6.27 -28.59
CA VAL A 282 0.95 6.21 -29.20
C VAL A 282 0.37 4.81 -29.05
N LEU A 283 1.15 3.77 -29.36
CA LEU A 283 0.77 2.36 -29.17
C LEU A 283 0.40 2.07 -27.70
N ARG A 284 1.16 2.58 -26.74
CA ARG A 284 0.89 2.38 -25.30
C ARG A 284 -0.36 3.12 -24.84
N LYS A 285 -0.58 4.34 -25.35
CA LYS A 285 -1.81 5.13 -25.11
C LYS A 285 -3.04 4.38 -25.65
N LEU A 286 -3.00 3.93 -26.91
CA LEU A 286 -4.09 3.16 -27.52
C LEU A 286 -4.37 1.85 -26.78
N LYS A 287 -3.33 1.07 -26.43
CA LYS A 287 -3.49 -0.13 -25.59
C LYS A 287 -4.19 0.20 -24.26
N SER A 288 -3.87 1.34 -23.65
CA SER A 288 -4.50 1.78 -22.40
C SER A 288 -5.96 2.18 -22.59
N SER A 289 -6.29 2.96 -23.63
CA SER A 289 -7.67 3.34 -23.96
C SER A 289 -8.54 2.14 -24.30
N LEU A 290 -8.00 1.17 -25.04
CA LEU A 290 -8.67 -0.11 -25.30
C LEU A 290 -8.85 -0.92 -24.02
N ALA A 291 -7.84 -0.97 -23.13
CA ALA A 291 -7.90 -1.71 -21.87
C ALA A 291 -8.91 -1.14 -20.86
N SER A 292 -9.17 0.18 -20.86
CA SER A 292 -10.18 0.83 -20.03
C SER A 292 -11.57 0.97 -20.71
N GLY A 293 -11.72 0.50 -21.96
CA GLY A 293 -12.98 0.66 -22.71
C GLY A 293 -13.34 2.12 -23.02
N SER A 294 -12.37 3.02 -23.05
CA SER A 294 -12.61 4.46 -23.22
C SER A 294 -13.00 4.81 -24.67
N ASN A 295 -14.05 5.64 -24.82
CA ASN A 295 -14.50 6.17 -26.11
C ASN A 295 -13.47 7.09 -26.82
N ALA A 296 -12.33 7.39 -26.19
CA ALA A 296 -11.25 8.21 -26.75
C ALA A 296 -10.47 7.52 -27.90
N LEU A 297 -11.14 6.73 -28.74
CA LEU A 297 -10.54 6.02 -29.88
C LEU A 297 -10.45 6.90 -31.14
N GLU A 298 -11.24 7.97 -31.24
CA GLU A 298 -11.28 8.88 -32.40
C GLU A 298 -9.89 9.46 -32.77
N GLU A 299 -9.05 9.75 -31.76
CA GLU A 299 -7.69 10.26 -31.96
C GLU A 299 -6.81 9.31 -32.80
N PHE A 300 -7.05 8.00 -32.71
CA PHE A 300 -6.18 6.97 -33.29
C PHE A 300 -6.54 6.55 -34.72
N TYR A 301 -7.68 7.01 -35.27
CA TYR A 301 -8.01 6.79 -36.69
C TYR A 301 -6.98 7.44 -37.65
N SER A 302 -6.16 8.37 -37.13
CA SER A 302 -5.07 9.05 -37.83
C SER A 302 -3.74 8.27 -37.82
N ASP A 303 -3.61 7.18 -37.05
CA ASP A 303 -2.42 6.31 -37.04
C ASP A 303 -2.83 4.83 -37.21
N PRO A 304 -3.10 4.37 -38.45
CA PRO A 304 -3.43 2.97 -38.73
C PRO A 304 -2.33 1.99 -38.31
N HIS A 305 -1.06 2.42 -38.24
CA HIS A 305 0.04 1.58 -37.77
C HIS A 305 -0.01 1.36 -36.25
N ALA A 306 -0.48 2.33 -35.46
CA ALA A 306 -0.72 2.15 -34.04
C ALA A 306 -1.86 1.18 -33.79
N VAL A 307 -2.95 1.27 -34.57
CA VAL A 307 -4.09 0.35 -34.50
C VAL A 307 -3.67 -1.08 -34.87
N ALA A 308 -2.97 -1.26 -36.00
CA ALA A 308 -2.40 -2.54 -36.39
C ALA A 308 -1.35 -3.07 -35.38
N GLY A 309 -0.62 -2.17 -34.72
CA GLY A 309 0.28 -2.48 -33.61
C GLY A 309 -0.45 -3.00 -32.37
N ALA A 310 -1.54 -2.35 -31.97
CA ALA A 310 -2.35 -2.71 -30.81
C ALA A 310 -3.01 -4.08 -30.98
N LEU A 311 -3.51 -4.38 -32.17
CA LEU A 311 -4.09 -5.69 -32.52
C LEU A 311 -3.03 -6.81 -32.48
N LYS A 312 -1.85 -6.61 -33.08
CA LYS A 312 -0.72 -7.56 -32.94
C LYS A 312 -0.34 -7.78 -31.47
N SER A 313 -0.31 -6.71 -30.68
CA SER A 313 0.04 -6.81 -29.26
C SER A 313 -1.01 -7.57 -28.46
N TYR A 314 -2.29 -7.39 -28.75
CA TYR A 314 -3.37 -8.14 -28.09
C TYR A 314 -3.23 -9.64 -28.36
N LEU A 315 -3.15 -10.03 -29.64
CA LEU A 315 -3.11 -11.43 -30.05
C LEU A 315 -1.91 -12.20 -29.46
N ARG A 316 -0.74 -11.55 -29.37
CA ARG A 316 0.49 -12.11 -28.78
C ARG A 316 0.52 -12.10 -27.26
N GLU A 317 -0.24 -11.23 -26.61
CA GLU A 317 -0.31 -11.10 -25.15
C GLU A 317 -1.46 -11.93 -24.54
N LEU A 318 -2.18 -12.73 -25.34
CA LEU A 318 -3.07 -13.77 -24.84
C LEU A 318 -2.27 -14.88 -24.13
N PRO A 319 -2.73 -15.41 -22.98
CA PRO A 319 -2.09 -16.55 -22.30
C PRO A 319 -1.99 -17.85 -23.13
N GLN A 320 -2.75 -17.94 -24.21
CA GLN A 320 -2.83 -19.06 -25.15
C GLN A 320 -2.99 -18.46 -26.56
N PRO A 321 -2.32 -19.00 -27.60
CA PRO A 321 -2.51 -18.55 -28.98
C PRO A 321 -3.97 -18.69 -29.40
N LEU A 322 -4.45 -17.77 -30.24
CA LEU A 322 -5.83 -17.81 -30.77
C LEU A 322 -6.13 -19.14 -31.49
N MET A 323 -5.13 -19.73 -32.14
CA MET A 323 -5.24 -21.03 -32.82
C MET A 323 -5.07 -22.25 -31.87
N THR A 324 -4.95 -22.01 -30.55
CA THR A 324 -4.71 -22.95 -29.43
C THR A 324 -3.38 -23.71 -29.47
N PHE A 325 -2.90 -24.11 -28.29
CA PHE A 325 -1.72 -24.99 -28.18
C PHE A 325 -2.08 -26.45 -28.47
N GLU A 326 -3.32 -26.82 -28.21
CA GLU A 326 -3.89 -28.18 -28.26
C GLU A 326 -4.00 -28.70 -29.69
N LEU A 327 -4.04 -27.79 -30.68
CA LEU A 327 -4.03 -28.08 -32.11
C LEU A 327 -2.69 -27.75 -32.78
N TYR A 328 -1.64 -27.36 -32.03
CA TYR A 328 -0.35 -26.92 -32.59
C TYR A 328 0.23 -27.93 -33.59
N ASP A 329 0.33 -29.20 -33.19
CA ASP A 329 0.85 -30.29 -34.04
C ASP A 329 -0.04 -30.57 -35.24
N GLU A 330 -1.35 -30.30 -35.13
CA GLU A 330 -2.32 -30.48 -36.23
C GLU A 330 -2.11 -29.40 -37.30
N TRP A 331 -1.96 -28.13 -36.89
CA TRP A 331 -1.61 -27.04 -37.81
C TRP A 331 -0.28 -27.30 -38.53
N VAL A 332 0.74 -27.80 -37.83
CA VAL A 332 2.04 -28.14 -38.43
C VAL A 332 1.91 -29.33 -39.40
N LYS A 333 1.10 -30.36 -39.10
CA LYS A 333 0.79 -31.44 -40.06
C LYS A 333 0.09 -30.89 -41.30
N VAL A 334 -0.89 -29.99 -41.15
CA VAL A 334 -1.63 -29.38 -42.28
C VAL A 334 -0.71 -28.53 -43.16
N ALA A 335 0.29 -27.85 -42.59
CA ALA A 335 1.32 -27.14 -43.35
C ALA A 335 2.15 -28.07 -44.26
N SER A 336 2.32 -29.34 -43.88
CA SER A 336 3.11 -30.32 -44.65
C SER A 336 2.38 -30.91 -45.86
N LEU A 337 1.06 -30.68 -45.98
CA LEU A 337 0.24 -31.19 -47.07
C LEU A 337 0.51 -30.42 -48.37
N LYS A 338 1.05 -31.12 -49.37
CA LYS A 338 1.36 -30.57 -50.70
C LYS A 338 0.14 -30.43 -51.61
N ASP A 339 -0.87 -31.25 -51.40
CA ASP A 339 -2.13 -31.19 -52.14
C ASP A 339 -3.04 -30.10 -51.59
N ILE A 340 -3.62 -29.28 -52.48
CA ILE A 340 -4.38 -28.09 -52.09
C ILE A 340 -5.72 -28.49 -51.47
N ASP A 341 -6.46 -29.39 -52.11
CA ASP A 341 -7.80 -29.79 -51.65
C ASP A 341 -7.73 -30.56 -50.32
N SER A 342 -6.78 -31.50 -50.19
CA SER A 342 -6.51 -32.20 -48.93
C SER A 342 -6.11 -31.23 -47.81
N ARG A 343 -5.35 -30.17 -48.12
CA ARG A 343 -4.95 -29.14 -47.16
C ARG A 343 -6.13 -28.27 -46.75
N VAL A 344 -6.99 -27.84 -47.68
CA VAL A 344 -8.19 -27.05 -47.37
C VAL A 344 -9.19 -27.86 -46.54
N GLN A 345 -9.41 -29.13 -46.87
CA GLN A 345 -10.25 -30.00 -46.04
C GLN A 345 -9.66 -30.20 -44.64
N SER A 346 -8.35 -30.45 -44.53
CA SER A 346 -7.70 -30.60 -43.21
C SER A 346 -7.66 -29.30 -42.39
N LEU A 347 -7.59 -28.13 -43.04
CA LEU A 347 -7.79 -26.83 -42.39
C LEU A 347 -9.21 -26.72 -41.82
N ARG A 348 -10.24 -27.06 -42.60
CA ARG A 348 -11.64 -27.06 -42.16
C ARG A 348 -11.84 -27.97 -40.94
N ASP A 349 -11.29 -29.17 -40.98
CA ASP A 349 -11.39 -30.16 -39.90
C ASP A 349 -10.57 -29.80 -38.64
N THR A 350 -9.54 -28.95 -38.80
CA THR A 350 -8.80 -28.38 -37.65
C THR A 350 -9.52 -27.17 -37.07
N CYS A 351 -10.08 -26.29 -37.91
CA CYS A 351 -10.92 -25.16 -37.50
C CYS A 351 -12.15 -25.63 -36.70
N SER A 352 -12.83 -26.71 -37.11
CA SER A 352 -14.02 -27.23 -36.41
C SER A 352 -13.73 -27.83 -35.03
N ARG A 353 -12.45 -27.99 -34.66
CA ARG A 353 -11.99 -28.47 -33.34
C ARG A 353 -11.53 -27.34 -32.40
N LEU A 354 -11.56 -26.08 -32.84
CA LEU A 354 -11.28 -24.94 -31.98
C LEU A 354 -12.39 -24.73 -30.94
N PRO A 355 -12.07 -24.23 -29.73
CA PRO A 355 -13.09 -23.68 -28.81
C PRO A 355 -13.91 -22.59 -29.51
N GLN A 356 -15.21 -22.50 -29.21
CA GLN A 356 -16.14 -21.59 -29.89
C GLN A 356 -15.66 -20.12 -29.87
N ASP A 357 -15.20 -19.66 -28.71
CA ASP A 357 -14.63 -18.33 -28.47
C ASP A 357 -13.45 -18.06 -29.44
N SER A 358 -12.49 -18.99 -29.52
CA SER A 358 -11.35 -18.93 -30.43
C SER A 358 -11.76 -19.01 -31.90
N TYR A 359 -12.70 -19.89 -32.25
CA TYR A 359 -13.22 -20.05 -33.62
C TYR A 359 -13.90 -18.78 -34.11
N ASN A 360 -14.78 -18.16 -33.31
CA ASN A 360 -15.48 -16.93 -33.65
C ASN A 360 -14.50 -15.78 -33.89
N ASN A 361 -13.54 -15.60 -32.98
CA ASN A 361 -12.54 -14.53 -33.09
C ASN A 361 -11.53 -14.78 -34.22
N LEU A 362 -11.17 -16.03 -34.51
CA LEU A 362 -10.33 -16.38 -35.67
C LEU A 362 -11.08 -16.17 -36.99
N ARG A 363 -12.33 -16.63 -37.12
CA ARG A 363 -13.19 -16.39 -38.31
C ARG A 363 -13.30 -14.90 -38.61
N TYR A 364 -13.61 -14.11 -37.59
CA TYR A 364 -13.73 -12.65 -37.67
C TYR A 364 -12.43 -12.01 -38.17
N LEU A 365 -11.28 -12.38 -37.58
CA LEU A 365 -9.98 -11.84 -37.95
C LEU A 365 -9.55 -12.25 -39.36
N ILE A 366 -9.68 -13.52 -39.74
CA ILE A 366 -9.28 -14.00 -41.07
C ILE A 366 -10.14 -13.36 -42.18
N LYS A 367 -11.46 -13.16 -41.94
CA LYS A 367 -12.34 -12.40 -42.85
C LYS A 367 -11.86 -10.96 -43.06
N PHE A 368 -11.43 -10.27 -41.99
CA PHE A 368 -10.82 -8.94 -42.12
C PHE A 368 -9.49 -8.98 -42.91
N LEU A 369 -8.63 -9.97 -42.66
CA LEU A 369 -7.33 -10.07 -43.33
C LEU A 369 -7.43 -10.42 -44.82
N ALA A 370 -8.43 -11.20 -45.22
CA ALA A 370 -8.74 -11.42 -46.64
C ALA A 370 -9.17 -10.10 -47.32
N LYS A 371 -10.07 -9.34 -46.69
CA LYS A 371 -10.51 -8.02 -47.17
C LYS A 371 -9.37 -7.00 -47.24
N LEU A 372 -8.33 -7.15 -46.40
CA LEU A 372 -7.09 -6.38 -46.51
C LEU A 372 -6.23 -6.82 -47.70
N ALA A 373 -6.15 -8.12 -47.96
CA ALA A 373 -5.42 -8.69 -49.09
C ALA A 373 -6.06 -8.36 -50.46
N GLU A 374 -7.38 -8.18 -50.54
CA GLU A 374 -8.06 -7.63 -51.73
C GLU A 374 -7.46 -6.27 -52.16
N HIS A 375 -6.96 -5.50 -51.19
CA HIS A 375 -6.38 -4.17 -51.38
C HIS A 375 -4.85 -4.19 -51.57
N GLN A 376 -4.24 -5.37 -51.77
CA GLN A 376 -2.77 -5.56 -51.87
C GLN A 376 -2.09 -4.69 -52.93
N GLU A 377 -2.77 -4.36 -54.02
CA GLU A 377 -2.24 -3.48 -55.08
C GLU A 377 -1.93 -2.07 -54.56
N VAL A 378 -2.67 -1.61 -53.54
CA VAL A 378 -2.44 -0.33 -52.86
C VAL A 378 -1.58 -0.52 -51.62
N ASN A 379 -2.05 -1.29 -50.63
CA ASN A 379 -1.42 -1.39 -49.32
C ASN A 379 -0.16 -2.28 -49.26
N LYS A 380 0.17 -2.99 -50.35
CA LYS A 380 1.31 -3.91 -50.51
C LYS A 380 1.31 -5.14 -49.57
N MET A 381 0.19 -5.43 -48.91
CA MET A 381 0.03 -6.55 -47.98
C MET A 381 -0.68 -7.73 -48.64
N THR A 382 0.09 -8.53 -49.40
CA THR A 382 -0.36 -9.82 -49.93
C THR A 382 -0.69 -10.83 -48.81
N PRO A 383 -1.45 -11.91 -49.07
CA PRO A 383 -1.72 -12.95 -48.08
C PRO A 383 -0.46 -13.51 -47.40
N SER A 384 0.63 -13.70 -48.17
CA SER A 384 1.93 -14.14 -47.65
C SER A 384 2.60 -13.08 -46.77
N ASN A 385 2.60 -11.81 -47.19
CA ASN A 385 3.12 -10.70 -46.37
C ASN A 385 2.36 -10.58 -45.04
N ILE A 386 1.04 -10.78 -45.05
CA ILE A 386 0.19 -10.79 -43.85
C ILE A 386 0.54 -11.99 -42.96
N ALA A 387 0.66 -13.18 -43.53
CA ALA A 387 1.00 -14.40 -42.80
C ALA A 387 2.38 -14.32 -42.12
N ILE A 388 3.38 -13.70 -42.78
CA ILE A 388 4.70 -13.46 -42.19
C ILE A 388 4.62 -12.60 -40.92
N VAL A 389 3.82 -11.54 -40.91
CA VAL A 389 3.77 -10.58 -39.79
C VAL A 389 2.77 -10.95 -38.69
N LEU A 390 1.70 -11.71 -39.01
CA LEU A 390 0.70 -12.12 -38.03
C LEU A 390 0.83 -13.57 -37.54
N GLY A 391 1.40 -14.49 -38.32
CA GLY A 391 1.56 -15.90 -37.93
C GLY A 391 2.16 -16.11 -36.53
N PRO A 392 3.30 -15.49 -36.19
CA PRO A 392 3.91 -15.56 -34.85
C PRO A 392 3.08 -14.96 -33.71
N ASN A 393 2.02 -14.20 -34.01
CA ASN A 393 1.07 -13.65 -33.03
C ASN A 393 -0.25 -14.45 -33.00
N LEU A 394 -0.42 -15.48 -33.83
CA LEU A 394 -1.62 -16.33 -33.90
C LEU A 394 -1.38 -17.76 -33.40
N LEU A 395 -0.16 -18.28 -33.55
CA LEU A 395 0.24 -19.61 -33.11
C LEU A 395 1.72 -19.64 -32.67
N TRP A 396 1.99 -20.23 -31.51
CA TRP A 396 3.34 -20.48 -30.99
C TRP A 396 3.36 -21.74 -30.09
N SER A 397 4.54 -22.29 -29.82
CA SER A 397 4.70 -23.50 -29.00
C SER A 397 4.65 -23.20 -27.50
N LYS A 398 4.09 -24.13 -26.70
CA LYS A 398 4.09 -24.08 -25.22
C LYS A 398 5.49 -23.97 -24.60
N GLN A 399 6.52 -24.41 -25.32
CA GLN A 399 7.90 -24.40 -24.83
C GLN A 399 8.58 -23.02 -24.96
N ASN A 400 7.98 -22.09 -25.72
CA ASN A 400 8.59 -20.82 -26.10
C ASN A 400 8.09 -19.61 -25.29
N THR A 401 7.27 -19.85 -24.26
CA THR A 401 6.61 -18.84 -23.41
C THR A 401 7.57 -17.94 -22.60
N GLY A 402 8.89 -18.14 -22.72
CA GLY A 402 9.94 -17.35 -22.05
C GLY A 402 10.92 -16.61 -22.96
N ASP A 403 11.04 -16.94 -24.26
CA ASP A 403 11.98 -16.30 -25.19
C ASP A 403 11.47 -16.32 -26.65
N PRO A 404 11.17 -15.15 -27.26
CA PRO A 404 10.72 -15.06 -28.65
C PRO A 404 11.75 -15.51 -29.70
N LEU A 405 13.04 -15.58 -29.36
CA LEU A 405 14.13 -15.81 -30.33
C LEU A 405 14.37 -17.29 -30.65
N GLN A 406 13.62 -18.20 -30.05
CA GLN A 406 13.84 -19.66 -30.17
C GLN A 406 12.65 -20.42 -30.78
N LEU A 407 11.94 -19.81 -31.75
CA LEU A 407 11.13 -20.61 -32.68
C LEU A 407 12.06 -21.31 -33.68
N ASP A 408 11.87 -22.62 -33.85
CA ASP A 408 12.45 -23.37 -34.95
C ASP A 408 11.99 -22.79 -36.31
N LEU A 409 12.94 -22.57 -37.22
CA LEU A 409 12.70 -21.94 -38.52
C LEU A 409 11.75 -22.77 -39.39
N ALA A 410 11.79 -24.11 -39.30
CA ALA A 410 10.84 -24.95 -40.03
C ALA A 410 9.41 -24.69 -39.52
N SER A 411 9.22 -24.71 -38.20
CA SER A 411 7.94 -24.39 -37.54
C SER A 411 7.42 -23.00 -37.88
N VAL A 412 8.27 -21.96 -37.97
CA VAL A 412 7.86 -20.61 -38.43
C VAL A 412 7.27 -20.68 -39.85
N SER A 413 7.96 -21.34 -40.78
CA SER A 413 7.51 -21.47 -42.17
C SER A 413 6.21 -22.27 -42.30
N SER A 414 6.00 -23.27 -41.44
CA SER A 414 4.75 -24.01 -41.35
C SER A 414 3.59 -23.13 -40.88
N ILE A 415 3.79 -22.32 -39.83
CA ILE A 415 2.77 -21.39 -39.32
C ILE A 415 2.40 -20.34 -40.39
N GLN A 416 3.39 -19.80 -41.11
CA GLN A 416 3.15 -18.88 -42.23
C GLN A 416 2.32 -19.55 -43.34
N THR A 417 2.67 -20.78 -43.73
CA THR A 417 1.94 -21.56 -44.75
C THR A 417 0.48 -21.79 -44.36
N VAL A 418 0.18 -22.03 -43.08
CA VAL A 418 -1.19 -22.21 -42.56
C VAL A 418 -1.97 -20.89 -42.60
N VAL A 419 -1.39 -19.80 -42.11
CA VAL A 419 -2.09 -18.50 -42.07
C VAL A 419 -2.31 -17.92 -43.47
N GLU A 420 -1.37 -18.11 -44.40
CA GLU A 420 -1.56 -17.76 -45.80
C GLU A 420 -2.70 -18.57 -46.44
N ALA A 421 -2.75 -19.89 -46.21
CA ALA A 421 -3.81 -20.74 -46.73
C ALA A 421 -5.19 -20.44 -46.09
N LEU A 422 -5.24 -20.06 -44.81
CA LEU A 422 -6.47 -19.58 -44.14
C LEU A 422 -7.02 -18.31 -44.80
N ILE A 423 -6.16 -17.35 -45.14
CA ILE A 423 -6.53 -16.10 -45.81
C ILE A 423 -6.98 -16.37 -47.25
N GLN A 424 -6.23 -17.18 -48.01
CA GLN A 424 -6.52 -17.47 -49.43
C GLN A 424 -7.81 -18.28 -49.65
N ASN A 425 -8.24 -19.07 -48.67
CA ASN A 425 -9.40 -19.98 -48.79
C ASN A 425 -10.56 -19.58 -47.86
N VAL A 426 -10.60 -18.31 -47.44
CA VAL A 426 -11.49 -17.82 -46.38
C VAL A 426 -12.96 -18.19 -46.57
N ASP A 427 -13.52 -18.10 -47.78
CA ASP A 427 -14.95 -18.35 -48.01
C ASP A 427 -15.30 -19.84 -48.09
N THR A 428 -14.33 -20.67 -48.46
CA THR A 428 -14.45 -22.14 -48.45
C THR A 428 -14.32 -22.71 -47.03
N LEU A 429 -13.56 -22.03 -46.15
CA LEU A 429 -13.34 -22.43 -44.76
C LEU A 429 -14.37 -21.82 -43.80
N PHE A 430 -14.77 -20.57 -44.03
CA PHE A 430 -15.66 -19.78 -43.18
C PHE A 430 -16.83 -19.20 -44.00
N PRO A 431 -17.79 -20.03 -44.44
CA PRO A 431 -18.92 -19.59 -45.24
C PRO A 431 -19.79 -18.55 -44.53
N GLY A 432 -20.59 -17.83 -45.32
CA GLY A 432 -21.42 -16.72 -44.88
C GLY A 432 -20.63 -15.44 -44.58
N GLU A 433 -21.34 -14.32 -44.54
CA GLU A 433 -20.75 -13.01 -44.24
C GLU A 433 -20.33 -12.86 -42.77
N VAL A 434 -19.59 -11.79 -42.50
CA VAL A 434 -19.29 -11.27 -41.16
C VAL A 434 -19.72 -9.81 -41.13
N ASP A 435 -20.63 -9.46 -40.22
CA ASP A 435 -20.76 -8.06 -39.81
C ASP A 435 -19.55 -7.73 -38.92
N PHE A 436 -18.87 -6.63 -39.25
CA PHE A 436 -17.72 -6.14 -38.49
C PHE A 436 -18.15 -5.18 -37.36
N ASN A 437 -19.36 -4.60 -37.42
CA ASN A 437 -19.88 -3.71 -36.38
C ASN A 437 -20.78 -4.46 -35.38
N VAL A 438 -20.34 -5.63 -34.92
CA VAL A 438 -21.12 -6.60 -34.11
C VAL A 438 -21.84 -5.95 -32.93
N SER A 439 -21.22 -4.95 -32.30
CA SER A 439 -21.78 -4.26 -31.12
C SER A 439 -22.46 -2.93 -31.44
N GLY A 440 -22.43 -2.45 -32.67
CA GLY A 440 -22.87 -1.09 -33.06
C GLY A 440 -22.01 0.06 -32.51
N MET A 441 -21.02 -0.22 -31.66
CA MET A 441 -20.24 0.77 -30.89
C MET A 441 -19.25 1.57 -31.73
N PHE A 442 -18.86 1.08 -32.91
CA PHE A 442 -17.77 1.63 -33.70
C PHE A 442 -18.26 2.15 -35.05
N MET A 443 -19.02 3.25 -35.02
CA MET A 443 -19.42 3.93 -36.24
C MET A 443 -18.19 4.54 -36.95
N PRO A 444 -18.00 4.31 -38.26
CA PRO A 444 -16.99 5.06 -39.01
C PRO A 444 -17.38 6.54 -39.04
N PRO A 445 -16.42 7.48 -38.94
CA PRO A 445 -16.72 8.90 -38.92
C PRO A 445 -17.39 9.31 -40.25
N THR A 446 -18.67 9.66 -40.19
CA THR A 446 -19.40 10.17 -41.35
C THR A 446 -18.75 11.47 -41.79
N ASN A 447 -18.23 11.49 -43.02
CA ASN A 447 -17.52 12.64 -43.56
C ASN A 447 -18.51 13.80 -43.77
N THR A 448 -18.60 14.73 -42.81
CA THR A 448 -19.53 15.87 -42.80
C THR A 448 -19.13 16.91 -43.84
N GLY A 449 -19.36 16.56 -45.12
CA GLY A 449 -19.13 17.43 -46.25
C GLY A 449 -19.91 18.73 -46.13
N LEU A 450 -19.30 19.83 -46.58
CA LEU A 450 -19.83 21.19 -46.45
C LEU A 450 -20.98 21.44 -47.44
N CYS A 451 -22.11 20.75 -47.23
CA CYS A 451 -23.37 21.00 -47.94
C CYS A 451 -23.98 22.33 -47.48
N LYS A 452 -23.46 23.42 -48.04
CA LYS A 452 -23.94 24.78 -47.83
C LYS A 452 -25.39 24.88 -48.33
N ALA A 453 -26.33 25.06 -47.41
CA ALA A 453 -27.76 25.07 -47.73
C ALA A 453 -28.12 26.19 -48.73
N ALA A 454 -28.98 25.84 -49.68
CA ALA A 454 -29.74 26.76 -50.52
C ALA A 454 -31.24 26.47 -50.29
N PRO A 455 -32.12 27.49 -50.14
CA PRO A 455 -33.54 27.27 -49.94
C PRO A 455 -34.24 26.83 -51.24
N GLU A 456 -35.36 26.11 -51.10
CA GLU A 456 -36.29 25.84 -52.19
C GLU A 456 -37.33 26.95 -52.33
N GLU A 457 -37.59 27.41 -53.55
CA GLU A 457 -38.84 28.08 -53.95
C GLU A 457 -39.11 27.78 -55.44
N GLU A 458 -40.37 27.45 -55.76
CA GLU A 458 -40.89 27.16 -57.12
C GLU A 458 -41.74 28.35 -57.64
N PRO A 459 -42.07 28.44 -58.96
CA PRO A 459 -41.36 27.93 -60.14
C PRO A 459 -41.21 28.97 -61.30
N THR A 460 -40.67 28.50 -62.43
CA THR A 460 -40.53 29.09 -63.80
C THR A 460 -41.66 30.03 -64.30
N PRO A 461 -41.47 30.95 -65.31
CA PRO A 461 -40.78 30.65 -66.60
C PRO A 461 -40.12 31.80 -67.46
N VAL A 462 -39.64 31.40 -68.66
CA VAL A 462 -39.35 32.16 -69.91
C VAL A 462 -37.87 32.51 -70.25
N THR A 463 -37.57 32.46 -71.56
CA THR A 463 -36.29 32.47 -72.30
C THR A 463 -36.18 33.70 -73.26
N PRO A 464 -35.18 33.90 -74.18
CA PRO A 464 -33.84 33.30 -74.39
C PRO A 464 -32.67 34.37 -74.43
N PRO A 465 -31.80 34.58 -75.47
CA PRO A 465 -30.37 34.22 -75.35
C PRO A 465 -29.30 35.26 -75.87
N ALA A 466 -28.03 34.80 -75.92
CA ALA A 466 -26.86 35.35 -76.66
C ALA A 466 -26.13 36.57 -76.02
N SER A 467 -24.85 36.90 -76.33
CA SER A 467 -23.94 36.46 -77.42
C SER A 467 -22.45 36.44 -77.00
N THR A 468 -21.62 35.71 -77.75
CA THR A 468 -20.16 35.97 -77.97
C THR A 468 -19.95 37.24 -78.86
N PRO A 469 -18.74 37.84 -79.02
CA PRO A 469 -17.40 37.21 -79.09
C PRO A 469 -16.14 37.96 -78.55
N THR A 470 -15.03 37.21 -78.65
CA THR A 470 -13.59 37.48 -78.93
C THR A 470 -13.26 38.58 -80.00
N PRO A 471 -11.99 38.87 -80.43
CA PRO A 471 -10.61 38.42 -80.03
C PRO A 471 -9.45 39.48 -80.12
N LEU A 472 -8.17 39.01 -80.14
CA LEU A 472 -6.91 39.58 -80.72
C LEU A 472 -6.19 40.74 -79.97
N ASP A 473 -4.86 40.94 -80.06
CA ASP A 473 -3.70 40.25 -80.72
C ASP A 473 -2.65 39.85 -79.62
N GLY A 474 -1.55 39.08 -79.75
CA GLY A 474 -0.63 38.76 -80.87
C GLY A 474 0.66 39.60 -80.74
N GLU A 475 1.91 39.10 -80.65
CA GLU A 475 2.54 37.75 -80.69
C GLU A 475 3.67 37.70 -79.59
N ALA A 476 4.70 36.84 -79.44
CA ALA A 476 5.39 35.79 -80.23
C ALA A 476 6.06 34.70 -79.31
N THR A 477 7.02 33.88 -79.82
CA THR A 477 7.52 32.64 -79.15
C THR A 477 9.05 32.59 -78.91
N SER A 478 9.53 32.12 -77.73
CA SER A 478 10.62 31.09 -77.59
C SER A 478 11.10 30.78 -76.15
N MET A 479 11.09 29.48 -75.81
CA MET A 479 11.99 28.67 -74.94
C MET A 479 12.37 29.06 -73.48
N ASP A 480 12.20 28.03 -72.61
CA ASP A 480 12.66 27.72 -71.23
C ASP A 480 14.06 28.17 -70.72
N PRO A 481 14.41 28.03 -69.39
CA PRO A 481 13.64 27.50 -68.24
C PRO A 481 13.76 28.26 -66.88
N GLU A 482 13.14 27.70 -65.84
CA GLU A 482 13.50 27.73 -64.40
C GLU A 482 13.30 29.01 -63.54
N ALA A 483 13.42 28.84 -62.22
CA ALA A 483 12.72 29.63 -61.20
C ALA A 483 13.56 30.69 -60.45
N ARG A 484 12.89 31.76 -59.98
CA ARG A 484 13.44 32.80 -59.09
C ARG A 484 12.31 33.37 -58.20
N CYS A 485 12.29 33.19 -56.88
CA CYS A 485 13.10 33.77 -55.78
C CYS A 485 12.77 35.24 -55.38
N GLN A 486 12.49 35.43 -54.07
CA GLN A 486 12.87 36.61 -53.24
C GLN A 486 12.07 37.94 -53.45
N LEU A 487 11.94 38.89 -52.50
CA LEU A 487 12.22 38.95 -51.05
C LEU A 487 11.37 40.06 -50.38
N ALA A 488 11.25 40.05 -49.03
CA ALA A 488 11.36 41.28 -48.22
C ALA A 488 11.78 40.99 -46.77
N SER A 489 12.65 41.83 -46.20
CA SER A 489 13.01 41.94 -44.76
C SER A 489 13.17 43.46 -44.46
N PRO A 490 13.66 44.02 -43.31
CA PRO A 490 14.80 43.63 -42.45
C PRO A 490 14.47 43.66 -40.92
N GLY A 491 15.38 43.50 -39.94
CA GLY A 491 16.86 43.44 -39.98
C GLY A 491 17.54 42.92 -38.69
N LEU A 492 18.87 43.05 -38.64
CA LEU A 492 19.88 42.46 -37.71
C LEU A 492 20.96 43.55 -37.37
N PRO A 493 22.16 43.33 -36.74
CA PRO A 493 22.87 42.09 -36.36
C PRO A 493 23.66 42.10 -35.00
N ARG A 494 24.54 41.09 -34.83
CA ARG A 494 25.46 40.76 -33.70
C ARG A 494 26.90 41.28 -33.94
N PRO A 495 27.79 41.41 -32.93
CA PRO A 495 29.09 40.70 -32.96
C PRO A 495 29.68 40.31 -31.56
N SER A 496 30.97 39.91 -31.51
CA SER A 496 31.84 39.60 -30.33
C SER A 496 33.32 39.87 -30.72
N PRO A 497 34.30 40.22 -29.84
CA PRO A 497 34.91 39.34 -28.82
C PRO A 497 35.50 40.04 -27.54
N GLU A 498 36.43 39.39 -26.81
CA GLU A 498 37.26 39.83 -25.65
C GLU A 498 38.36 40.89 -25.98
N PRO A 499 39.20 41.46 -25.03
CA PRO A 499 39.45 41.14 -23.60
C PRO A 499 39.60 42.33 -22.58
N ALA A 500 40.00 42.02 -21.33
CA ALA A 500 40.68 42.86 -20.31
C ALA A 500 39.89 43.84 -19.38
N GLY A 501 40.50 44.17 -18.22
CA GLY A 501 40.11 45.17 -17.18
C GLY A 501 41.39 45.78 -16.54
N PRO A 502 41.46 46.36 -15.30
CA PRO A 502 40.47 46.73 -14.26
C PRO A 502 40.36 48.30 -14.15
N PRO A 503 40.07 49.04 -13.04
CA PRO A 503 39.64 48.73 -11.65
C PRO A 503 38.44 49.57 -11.10
N ALA A 504 38.27 49.60 -9.76
CA ALA A 504 37.32 50.44 -8.98
C ALA A 504 37.98 51.82 -8.60
N PRO A 505 37.59 52.63 -7.56
CA PRO A 505 36.62 52.50 -6.44
C PRO A 505 35.38 53.42 -6.66
N VAL A 506 34.53 53.89 -5.72
CA VAL A 506 34.38 53.94 -4.22
C VAL A 506 32.86 53.81 -3.90
N MET A 507 32.26 53.84 -2.70
CA MET A 507 32.58 54.16 -1.28
C MET A 507 32.23 52.92 -0.41
N THR A 508 32.82 52.58 0.75
CA THR A 508 33.04 53.24 2.08
C THR A 508 31.74 53.58 2.84
N ASP A 509 31.51 53.15 4.10
CA ASP A 509 32.51 52.74 5.10
C ASP A 509 32.03 51.75 6.21
N ASN A 510 32.98 50.97 6.76
CA ASN A 510 33.17 50.50 8.17
C ASN A 510 32.00 50.02 9.10
N THR A 511 32.13 49.03 10.01
CA THR A 511 33.15 47.97 10.28
C THR A 511 32.56 46.84 11.18
N THR A 512 33.02 45.57 11.02
CA THR A 512 33.25 44.45 12.01
C THR A 512 32.39 44.28 13.32
N ARG A 513 32.16 43.10 13.92
CA ARG A 513 32.84 41.77 13.88
C ARG A 513 32.00 40.64 14.54
N LYS A 514 31.99 39.41 13.97
CA LYS A 514 32.27 38.08 14.61
C LYS A 514 31.48 36.88 14.03
N GLY A 515 32.21 35.98 13.37
CA GLY A 515 32.17 34.52 13.59
C GLY A 515 30.84 33.75 13.48
N LYS A 516 30.57 33.16 12.30
CA LYS A 516 29.62 32.05 12.11
C LYS A 516 30.40 30.73 12.02
N ARG A 517 29.98 29.68 12.72
CA ARG A 517 30.64 28.34 12.74
C ARG A 517 29.76 27.31 12.03
N PRO A 518 30.28 26.50 11.08
CA PRO A 518 29.51 25.43 10.45
C PRO A 518 29.18 24.27 11.40
N ALA A 519 28.10 23.54 11.10
CA ALA A 519 27.74 22.27 11.75
C ALA A 519 28.54 21.10 11.16
N PRO A 520 28.71 19.97 11.90
CA PRO A 520 29.51 18.83 11.45
C PRO A 520 28.80 17.98 10.37
N ALA A 521 29.58 17.39 9.48
CA ALA A 521 29.09 16.48 8.44
C ALA A 521 28.77 15.07 8.98
N ARG A 522 27.82 14.40 8.33
CA ARG A 522 27.41 13.01 8.62
C ARG A 522 28.30 12.03 7.84
N PRO A 523 28.85 10.96 8.44
CA PRO A 523 29.69 10.00 7.73
C PRO A 523 28.87 9.17 6.75
N ALA A 524 29.41 8.94 5.55
CA ALA A 524 28.83 8.06 4.53
C ALA A 524 29.42 6.65 4.64
N MET A 525 28.56 5.63 4.48
CA MET A 525 28.96 4.21 4.42
C MET A 525 29.12 3.78 2.95
N PRO A 526 30.20 3.08 2.58
CA PRO A 526 30.34 2.46 1.26
C PRO A 526 29.50 1.17 1.13
N PRO A 527 29.07 0.78 -0.08
CA PRO A 527 28.31 -0.46 -0.32
C PRO A 527 29.18 -1.73 -0.24
N PRO A 528 28.59 -2.90 0.04
CA PRO A 528 29.31 -4.18 0.09
C PRO A 528 29.65 -4.72 -1.32
N PRO A 529 30.77 -5.45 -1.49
CA PRO A 529 31.18 -6.02 -2.77
C PRO A 529 30.42 -7.31 -3.13
N VAL A 530 30.20 -7.53 -4.43
CA VAL A 530 29.63 -8.76 -5.00
C VAL A 530 30.67 -9.87 -5.06
N ALA A 531 30.28 -11.10 -4.73
CA ALA A 531 31.14 -12.28 -4.82
C ALA A 531 30.86 -13.12 -6.08
N GLN A 532 31.92 -13.53 -6.78
CA GLN A 532 31.89 -14.63 -7.76
C GLN A 532 33.13 -15.54 -7.58
N PRO A 533 33.04 -16.83 -7.95
CA PRO A 533 34.00 -17.84 -7.51
C PRO A 533 35.21 -17.99 -8.43
N ARG A 534 36.36 -18.37 -7.86
CA ARG A 534 37.46 -19.05 -8.58
C ARG A 534 38.02 -20.20 -7.75
N SER A 535 38.45 -21.25 -8.46
CA SER A 535 39.04 -22.46 -7.91
C SER A 535 40.54 -22.50 -8.20
N THR A 536 41.36 -22.91 -7.22
CA THR A 536 42.61 -23.66 -7.43
C THR A 536 43.14 -24.26 -6.12
N ALA A 537 43.89 -25.36 -6.26
CA ALA A 537 44.81 -25.96 -5.29
C ALA A 537 46.25 -25.93 -5.91
N PRO A 538 47.36 -26.44 -5.32
CA PRO A 538 47.46 -27.34 -4.16
C PRO A 538 48.69 -27.19 -3.20
N ALA A 539 48.81 -28.17 -2.30
CA ALA A 539 50.05 -28.82 -1.78
C ALA A 539 50.82 -28.29 -0.53
N GLN A 540 50.93 -29.20 0.46
CA GLN A 540 52.08 -29.50 1.37
C GLN A 540 52.62 -28.38 2.30
N ALA A 541 52.92 -28.58 3.59
CA ALA A 541 52.82 -29.71 4.56
C ALA A 541 52.77 -29.10 6.01
N ALA A 542 52.99 -29.73 7.18
CA ALA A 542 53.47 -31.06 7.60
C ALA A 542 52.92 -31.44 9.02
N SER A 543 53.68 -32.16 9.85
CA SER A 543 53.40 -32.56 11.27
C SER A 543 54.75 -32.83 12.00
N PRO A 544 54.94 -33.44 13.22
CA PRO A 544 54.07 -34.38 13.98
C PRO A 544 54.10 -34.33 15.55
N LYS A 545 53.36 -35.29 16.16
CA LYS A 545 53.37 -35.88 17.55
C LYS A 545 52.10 -35.60 18.38
N ALA A 546 51.60 -36.52 19.23
CA ALA A 546 51.65 -38.00 19.27
C ALA A 546 50.54 -38.53 20.22
N LEU A 547 50.06 -39.77 20.01
CA LEU A 547 49.01 -40.45 20.82
C LEU A 547 49.63 -41.26 22.01
N PRO A 548 48.88 -41.80 23.02
CA PRO A 548 47.78 -42.80 22.87
C PRO A 548 46.66 -42.75 23.95
N ARG A 549 45.79 -43.76 24.16
CA ARG A 549 44.81 -44.48 23.29
C ARG A 549 44.08 -45.56 24.10
N ARG A 550 42.74 -45.54 24.19
CA ARG A 550 41.87 -46.72 24.51
C ARG A 550 40.43 -46.45 24.04
N THR A 551 40.02 -46.99 22.86
CA THR A 551 39.18 -48.19 22.68
C THR A 551 37.72 -48.06 23.15
N ALA A 552 36.81 -47.93 22.18
CA ALA A 552 35.35 -48.04 22.35
C ALA A 552 34.82 -49.44 22.00
N PRO A 553 33.50 -49.67 22.07
CA PRO A 553 32.82 -50.22 20.89
C PRO A 553 31.46 -49.57 20.54
N SER A 554 31.14 -49.52 19.23
CA SER A 554 29.86 -49.86 18.56
C SER A 554 28.50 -49.48 19.19
N ARG A 555 27.46 -48.96 18.48
CA ARG A 555 27.24 -48.49 17.08
C ARG A 555 25.78 -47.96 16.98
N ALA A 556 25.45 -47.25 15.87
CA ALA A 556 24.10 -46.84 15.41
C ALA A 556 23.62 -45.45 15.89
N PRO A 557 22.71 -44.76 15.15
CA PRO A 557 22.74 -43.30 15.03
C PRO A 557 21.63 -42.55 15.79
N SER A 558 21.93 -41.28 16.14
CA SER A 558 20.97 -40.32 16.71
C SER A 558 20.50 -39.30 15.67
N VAL A 559 19.19 -39.12 15.54
CA VAL A 559 18.53 -38.08 14.74
C VAL A 559 18.66 -36.71 15.45
N PRO A 560 18.82 -35.57 14.74
CA PRO A 560 18.81 -34.25 15.37
C PRO A 560 17.45 -33.93 16.04
N PRO A 561 17.42 -33.14 17.11
CA PRO A 561 16.20 -32.83 17.85
C PRO A 561 15.23 -31.94 17.05
N PRO A 562 13.90 -32.13 17.20
CA PRO A 562 12.90 -31.34 16.49
C PRO A 562 12.71 -29.93 17.09
N LEU A 563 12.17 -29.03 16.26
CA LEU A 563 11.69 -27.70 16.66
C LEU A 563 10.46 -27.79 17.59
N PRO A 564 10.23 -26.78 18.46
CA PRO A 564 9.04 -26.74 19.30
C PRO A 564 7.74 -26.59 18.48
N PRO A 565 6.62 -27.20 18.91
CA PRO A 565 5.37 -27.23 18.13
C PRO A 565 4.60 -25.91 18.19
N GLN A 566 3.91 -25.57 17.10
CA GLN A 566 2.87 -24.53 17.08
C GLN A 566 1.55 -25.05 17.69
N PRO A 567 0.68 -24.18 18.24
CA PRO A 567 -0.62 -24.60 18.77
C PRO A 567 -1.62 -24.95 17.65
N ALA A 568 -2.24 -26.12 17.72
CA ALA A 568 -3.37 -26.50 16.86
C ALA A 568 -4.69 -25.88 17.36
N PRO A 569 -5.68 -25.64 16.48
CA PRO A 569 -6.95 -25.02 16.86
C PRO A 569 -7.80 -25.93 17.75
N ARG A 570 -8.51 -25.34 18.72
CA ARG A 570 -9.47 -26.07 19.55
C ARG A 570 -10.84 -26.14 18.87
N HIS A 571 -11.33 -27.35 18.65
CA HIS A 571 -12.75 -27.57 18.38
C HIS A 571 -13.56 -27.22 19.64
N SER A 572 -14.52 -26.32 19.50
CA SER A 572 -15.61 -26.13 20.46
C SER A 572 -16.78 -27.06 20.12
N ARG A 573 -17.47 -27.58 21.14
CA ARG A 573 -18.70 -28.34 20.96
C ARG A 573 -19.63 -28.17 22.16
N ASP A 574 -20.93 -28.12 21.86
CA ASP A 574 -22.09 -28.29 22.73
C ASP A 574 -22.24 -27.35 23.95
N ALA A 575 -23.04 -26.30 23.75
CA ALA A 575 -23.91 -25.70 24.76
C ALA A 575 -25.36 -25.71 24.21
N PRO A 576 -26.40 -25.90 25.04
CA PRO A 576 -27.76 -26.15 24.57
C PRO A 576 -28.45 -24.88 24.04
N ALA A 577 -29.39 -25.06 23.11
CA ALA A 577 -30.12 -23.97 22.46
C ALA A 577 -31.34 -23.48 23.27
N SER A 578 -31.57 -22.17 23.26
CA SER A 578 -32.87 -21.56 23.58
C SER A 578 -33.70 -21.42 22.29
N PRO A 579 -35.04 -21.64 22.33
CA PRO A 579 -35.87 -21.65 21.12
C PRO A 579 -36.23 -20.25 20.62
N GLN A 580 -36.41 -20.10 19.30
CA GLN A 580 -37.15 -18.99 18.71
C GLN A 580 -38.66 -19.24 18.78
N PRO A 581 -39.50 -18.20 18.92
CA PRO A 581 -40.92 -18.27 18.58
C PRO A 581 -41.14 -18.15 17.06
N SER A 582 -42.30 -18.59 16.60
CA SER A 582 -42.84 -18.36 15.25
C SER A 582 -44.38 -18.26 15.34
N PRO A 583 -45.05 -17.59 14.38
CA PRO A 583 -46.42 -17.10 14.58
C PRO A 583 -47.50 -18.16 14.37
N GLY A 584 -48.65 -18.00 15.05
CA GLY A 584 -49.85 -18.81 14.91
C GLY A 584 -51.01 -18.25 15.77
N GLU A 585 -52.24 -18.36 15.28
CA GLU A 585 -53.42 -17.64 15.78
C GLU A 585 -54.27 -18.41 16.82
N ALA A 586 -55.30 -17.72 17.33
CA ALA A 586 -56.61 -18.24 17.77
C ALA A 586 -56.84 -18.82 19.20
N ASP A 587 -57.41 -17.94 20.04
CA ASP A 587 -58.76 -18.08 20.65
C ASP A 587 -58.96 -18.71 22.06
N THR A 588 -60.06 -18.25 22.69
CA THR A 588 -60.76 -18.68 23.92
C THR A 588 -60.20 -18.31 25.31
N GLY A 589 -61.06 -17.71 26.15
CA GLY A 589 -60.93 -17.75 27.63
C GLY A 589 -61.13 -16.41 28.38
N ALA A 590 -62.17 -16.32 29.23
CA ALA A 590 -62.42 -15.22 30.17
C ALA A 590 -61.60 -15.39 31.48
N THR A 591 -61.62 -14.53 32.52
CA THR A 591 -62.62 -13.53 32.99
C THR A 591 -61.97 -12.51 33.96
N GLU A 592 -62.50 -11.26 34.01
CA GLU A 592 -62.49 -10.29 35.15
C GLU A 592 -61.13 -9.89 35.82
N GLU A 593 -60.98 -8.74 36.51
CA GLU A 593 -61.89 -7.66 36.94
C GLU A 593 -61.15 -6.29 37.02
N GLY A 594 -61.88 -5.18 37.22
CA GLY A 594 -61.35 -4.01 37.94
C GLY A 594 -60.65 -2.86 37.17
N GLN A 595 -61.44 -1.96 36.57
CA GLN A 595 -61.05 -0.56 36.31
C GLN A 595 -61.86 0.38 37.24
N PRO A 596 -61.43 1.63 37.53
CA PRO A 596 -61.71 2.73 36.59
C PRO A 596 -60.66 3.86 36.53
N SER A 597 -60.69 4.63 35.43
CA SER A 597 -60.10 5.99 35.34
C SER A 597 -61.15 7.07 35.64
N PRO A 598 -60.73 8.32 35.93
CA PRO A 598 -60.89 9.39 34.93
C PRO A 598 -59.78 10.49 35.00
N ALA A 599 -59.71 11.53 34.16
CA ALA A 599 -60.02 11.70 32.72
C ALA A 599 -59.58 13.11 32.25
N GLY A 600 -59.30 13.27 30.94
CA GLY A 600 -59.44 14.53 30.19
C GLY A 600 -58.35 15.62 30.29
N GLY A 601 -58.20 16.43 29.22
CA GLY A 601 -57.63 17.79 29.33
C GLY A 601 -56.45 18.16 28.40
N SER A 602 -56.73 18.43 27.13
CA SER A 602 -56.08 19.52 26.35
C SER A 602 -57.19 20.52 25.97
N PRO A 603 -56.97 21.74 25.43
CA PRO A 603 -55.74 22.42 24.96
C PRO A 603 -55.62 23.80 25.70
N PRO A 604 -55.19 24.98 25.15
CA PRO A 604 -54.49 25.32 23.88
C PRO A 604 -53.25 26.22 24.06
N ALA A 605 -52.71 26.72 22.94
CA ALA A 605 -51.66 27.73 22.88
C ALA A 605 -52.21 29.11 22.46
N THR A 606 -51.64 30.19 23.03
CA THR A 606 -51.71 31.54 22.46
C THR A 606 -50.52 32.40 22.88
N SER A 607 -50.25 33.42 22.07
CA SER A 607 -49.08 34.30 22.05
C SER A 607 -48.73 35.05 23.34
N ALA A 608 -47.42 35.24 23.54
CA ALA A 608 -46.79 36.48 24.02
C ALA A 608 -45.42 36.62 23.34
#